data_AF-A0A8R7PJN0-F1
#
_entry.id   AF-A0A8R7PJN0-F1
#
_cell.length_a   1.000
_cell.length_b   1.000
_cell.length_c   1.000
_cell.angle_alpha   90.00
_cell.angle_beta   90.00
_cell.angle_gamma   90.00
#
_symmetry.space_group_name_H-M   'P 1'
#
loop_
_entity.id
_entity.type
_entity.pdbx_description
1 polymer ?
#
loop_
_entity_poly.entity_id
_entity_poly.type
_entity_poly.pdbx_seq_one_letter_code
_entity_poly.pdbx_strand_id
1 'polypeptide(L)'
;MSQEMLNIRELYKDVRVCSNCRMAINKSAGCNKVMCTSCGQLFCFRCCKTINGYDHFKNCRLFEAADMTDWDKEMIELQNGIQMRAQKQPLGGTIRCPKCRETNFKDDEKYVFCWACRTSYCTLCKRIIQDKILKRGHWGSPECVGFDH
;
A
#
# COMPACT_ATOMS: atom_id res chain seq x y z
N MET A 1 -31.79 25.58 5.79
CA MET A 1 -30.66 25.45 4.84
C MET A 1 -30.27 23.97 4.79
N SER A 2 -31.20 23.10 4.36
CA SER A 2 -31.40 22.58 2.99
C SER A 2 -30.30 21.60 2.56
N GLN A 3 -30.55 20.31 2.81
CA GLN A 3 -29.77 19.13 2.43
C GLN A 3 -29.17 19.21 1.01
N GLU A 4 -29.88 19.88 0.11
CA GLU A 4 -29.48 20.16 -1.27
C GLU A 4 -28.13 20.89 -1.37
N MET A 5 -27.85 21.84 -0.48
CA MET A 5 -26.57 22.57 -0.46
C MET A 5 -25.40 21.70 -0.01
N LEU A 6 -25.64 20.69 0.82
CA LEU A 6 -24.62 19.72 1.24
C LEU A 6 -24.32 18.74 0.09
N ASN A 7 -25.36 18.23 -0.57
CA ASN A 7 -25.22 17.34 -1.73
C ASN A 7 -24.43 17.99 -2.88
N ILE A 8 -24.69 19.27 -3.18
CA ILE A 8 -23.95 20.01 -4.20
C ILE A 8 -22.47 20.14 -3.81
N ARG A 9 -22.16 20.52 -2.57
CA ARG A 9 -20.77 20.65 -2.11
C ARG A 9 -20.00 19.33 -2.21
N GLU A 10 -20.66 18.22 -1.92
CA GLU A 10 -20.05 16.90 -1.97
C GLU A 10 -19.78 16.43 -3.40
N LEU A 11 -20.68 16.71 -4.35
CA LEU A 11 -20.48 16.42 -5.78
C LEU A 11 -19.30 17.20 -6.38
N TYR A 12 -19.09 18.45 -5.95
CA TYR A 12 -18.04 19.33 -6.49
C TYR A 12 -16.75 19.38 -5.66
N LYS A 13 -16.62 18.56 -4.61
CA LYS A 13 -15.47 18.59 -3.69
C LYS A 13 -14.13 18.36 -4.38
N ASP A 14 -14.14 17.56 -5.46
CA ASP A 14 -12.97 17.17 -6.23
C ASP A 14 -12.88 17.89 -7.59
N VAL A 15 -13.63 18.99 -7.76
CA VAL A 15 -13.53 19.86 -8.94
C VAL A 15 -12.62 21.04 -8.62
N ARG A 16 -11.73 21.37 -9.55
CA ARG A 16 -10.81 22.51 -9.47
C ARG A 16 -10.88 23.33 -10.74
N VAL A 17 -10.73 24.64 -10.64
CA VAL A 17 -10.75 25.53 -11.79
C VAL A 17 -9.34 25.88 -12.23
N CYS A 18 -9.12 25.87 -13.55
CA CYS A 18 -7.87 26.37 -14.12
C CYS A 18 -7.70 27.86 -13.80
N SER A 19 -6.58 28.26 -13.22
CA SER A 19 -6.31 29.68 -12.91
C SER A 19 -6.13 30.56 -14.14
N ASN A 20 -5.88 29.98 -15.31
CA ASN A 20 -5.71 30.71 -16.57
C ASN A 20 -7.04 30.93 -17.31
N CYS A 21 -7.73 29.85 -17.70
CA CYS A 21 -8.95 29.95 -18.51
C CYS A 21 -10.26 29.63 -17.75
N ARG A 22 -10.18 29.35 -16.45
CA ARG A 22 -11.31 28.99 -15.56
C ARG A 22 -12.08 27.71 -15.92
N MET A 23 -11.59 26.92 -16.87
CA MET A 23 -12.15 25.60 -17.16
C MET A 23 -12.17 24.74 -15.89
N ALA A 24 -13.31 24.13 -15.59
CA ALA A 24 -13.47 23.18 -14.50
C ALA A 24 -12.81 21.84 -14.87
N ILE A 25 -12.02 21.32 -13.94
CA ILE A 25 -11.21 20.11 -14.12
C ILE A 25 -11.53 19.19 -12.94
N ASN A 26 -11.91 17.97 -13.27
CA ASN A 26 -12.02 16.86 -12.33
C ASN A 26 -10.90 15.87 -12.66
N LYS A 27 -10.11 15.51 -11.64
CA LYS A 27 -9.01 14.56 -11.78
C LYS A 27 -9.44 13.24 -11.16
N SER A 28 -9.41 12.17 -11.95
CA SER A 28 -9.76 10.82 -11.48
C SER A 28 -8.57 10.05 -10.88
N ALA A 29 -7.33 10.37 -11.26
CA ALA A 29 -6.11 9.72 -10.76
C ALA A 29 -4.84 10.54 -11.07
N GLY A 30 -3.69 10.16 -10.48
CA GLY A 30 -2.37 10.67 -10.84
C GLY A 30 -1.80 11.73 -9.89
N CYS A 31 -0.95 12.63 -10.37
CA CYS A 31 -0.32 13.66 -9.52
C CYS A 31 -1.05 15.01 -9.60
N ASN A 32 -0.73 15.93 -8.68
CA ASN A 32 -1.26 17.28 -8.63
C ASN A 32 -0.75 18.20 -9.74
N LYS A 33 0.24 17.78 -10.54
CA LYS A 33 0.65 18.49 -11.76
C LYS A 33 -0.30 18.14 -12.89
N VAL A 34 -1.23 19.04 -13.19
CA VAL A 34 -2.25 18.84 -14.22
C VAL A 34 -2.06 19.84 -15.35
N MET A 35 -2.27 19.39 -16.59
CA MET A 35 -2.35 20.25 -17.75
C MET A 35 -3.82 20.54 -18.05
N CYS A 36 -4.19 21.81 -18.18
CA CYS A 36 -5.53 22.17 -18.62
C CYS A 36 -5.73 21.74 -20.07
N THR A 37 -6.75 20.91 -20.34
CA THR A 37 -7.07 20.43 -21.70
C THR A 37 -7.56 21.53 -22.62
N SER A 38 -8.08 22.63 -22.07
CA SER A 38 -8.60 23.76 -22.85
C SER A 38 -7.54 24.77 -23.26
N CYS A 39 -6.58 25.10 -22.39
CA CYS A 39 -5.57 26.14 -22.67
C CYS A 39 -4.12 25.64 -22.61
N GLY A 40 -3.88 24.36 -22.32
CA GLY A 40 -2.54 23.77 -22.21
C GLY A 40 -1.74 24.19 -20.97
N GLN A 41 -2.27 25.13 -20.16
CA GLN A 41 -1.54 25.63 -18.99
C GLN A 41 -1.36 24.53 -17.94
N LEU A 42 -0.11 24.36 -17.49
CA LEU A 42 0.21 23.55 -16.31
C LEU A 42 -0.17 24.32 -15.04
N PHE A 43 -0.88 23.65 -14.15
CA PHE A 43 -1.24 24.18 -12.83
C PHE A 43 -1.27 23.06 -11.78
N CYS A 44 -1.18 23.45 -10.51
CA CYS A 44 -1.28 22.53 -9.39
C CYS A 44 -2.75 22.32 -9.02
N PHE A 45 -3.25 21.09 -9.10
CA PHE A 45 -4.63 20.73 -8.77
C PHE A 45 -4.99 21.01 -7.31
N ARG A 46 -4.03 20.88 -6.39
CA ARG A 46 -4.23 21.12 -4.96
C ARG A 46 -4.44 22.59 -4.62
N CYS A 47 -3.60 23.49 -5.14
CA CYS A 47 -3.61 24.91 -4.76
C CYS A 47 -4.11 25.84 -5.87
N CYS A 48 -4.51 25.30 -7.02
CA CYS A 48 -4.98 26.02 -8.22
C CYS A 48 -3.99 27.04 -8.81
N LYS A 49 -2.71 27.04 -8.41
CA LYS A 49 -1.71 27.97 -8.93
C LYS A 49 -1.12 27.46 -10.24
N THR A 50 -0.87 28.37 -11.17
CA THR A 50 -0.06 28.12 -12.37
C THR A 50 1.34 27.68 -11.96
N ILE A 51 1.89 26.67 -12.63
CA ILE A 51 3.21 26.12 -12.35
C ILE A 51 4.02 25.94 -13.63
N ASN A 52 5.34 25.88 -13.49
CA ASN A 52 6.24 25.44 -14.54
C ASN A 52 6.95 24.16 -14.10
N GLY A 53 6.85 23.09 -14.90
CA GLY A 53 7.46 21.81 -14.59
C GLY A 53 7.08 21.27 -13.20
N TYR A 54 8.08 20.88 -12.42
CA TYR A 54 7.92 20.28 -11.08
C TYR A 54 8.45 21.18 -9.94
N ASP A 55 8.98 22.35 -10.22
CA ASP A 55 9.63 23.21 -9.21
C ASP A 55 8.70 23.62 -8.06
N HIS A 56 7.40 23.78 -8.36
CA HIS A 56 6.37 24.08 -7.37
C HIS A 56 6.30 23.05 -6.23
N PHE A 57 6.63 21.79 -6.50
CA PHE A 57 6.45 20.69 -5.55
C PHE A 57 7.59 20.52 -4.55
N LYS A 58 8.56 21.45 -4.54
CA LYS A 58 9.50 21.59 -3.40
C LYS A 58 8.78 22.06 -2.14
N ASN A 59 7.72 22.87 -2.31
CA ASN A 59 6.93 23.47 -1.23
C ASN A 59 5.44 23.09 -1.26
N CYS A 60 5.04 22.22 -2.19
CA CYS A 60 3.67 21.73 -2.34
C CYS A 60 3.66 20.22 -2.61
N ARG A 61 2.54 19.56 -2.32
CA ARG A 61 2.46 18.10 -2.42
C ARG A 61 2.18 17.65 -3.85
N LEU A 62 3.05 16.81 -4.42
CA LEU A 62 2.88 16.27 -5.78
C LEU A 62 1.83 15.15 -5.84
N PHE A 63 1.75 14.28 -4.83
CA PHE A 63 0.80 13.16 -4.80
C PHE A 63 -0.03 13.20 -3.52
N GLU A 64 -1.36 13.16 -3.61
CA GLU A 64 -2.19 12.96 -2.42
C GLU A 64 -2.21 11.49 -2.00
N ALA A 65 -2.45 11.22 -0.72
CA ALA A 65 -2.53 9.85 -0.22
C ALA A 65 -3.68 9.05 -0.85
N ALA A 66 -4.77 9.75 -1.24
CA ALA A 66 -5.88 9.16 -1.97
C ALA A 66 -5.54 8.87 -3.45
N ASP A 67 -4.53 9.54 -4.01
CA ASP A 67 -4.07 9.34 -5.39
C ASP A 67 -3.00 8.24 -5.50
N MET A 68 -2.49 7.73 -4.37
CA MET A 68 -1.62 6.55 -4.35
C MET A 68 -2.43 5.35 -4.83
N THR A 69 -1.91 4.66 -5.82
CA THR A 69 -2.57 3.48 -6.39
C THR A 69 -2.70 2.40 -5.32
N ASP A 70 -3.64 1.47 -5.49
CA ASP A 70 -3.72 0.32 -4.58
C ASP A 70 -2.42 -0.52 -4.60
N TRP A 71 -1.70 -0.50 -5.72
CA TRP A 71 -0.34 -1.04 -5.84
C TRP A 71 0.67 -0.32 -4.93
N ASP A 72 0.63 1.01 -4.84
CA ASP A 72 1.50 1.77 -3.93
C ASP A 72 1.21 1.41 -2.48
N LYS A 73 -0.07 1.25 -2.10
CA LYS A 73 -0.46 0.80 -0.75
C LYS A 73 0.06 -0.61 -0.46
N GLU A 74 -0.12 -1.54 -1.40
CA GLU A 74 0.38 -2.92 -1.25
C GLU A 74 1.91 -2.96 -1.14
N MET A 75 2.63 -2.17 -1.93
CA MET A 75 4.09 -2.08 -1.86
C MET A 75 4.58 -1.47 -0.55
N ILE A 76 3.90 -0.44 -0.04
CA ILE A 76 4.19 0.13 1.28
C ILE A 76 3.95 -0.92 2.37
N GLU A 77 2.86 -1.68 2.32
CA GLU A 77 2.59 -2.76 3.28
C GLU A 77 3.66 -3.86 3.23
N LEU A 78 4.09 -4.27 2.03
CA LEU A 78 5.17 -5.23 1.83
C LEU A 78 6.50 -4.71 2.40
N GLN A 79 6.87 -3.46 2.07
CA GLN A 79 8.10 -2.83 2.59
C GLN A 79 8.07 -2.69 4.11
N ASN A 80 6.95 -2.27 4.68
CA ASN A 80 6.76 -2.21 6.14
C ASN A 80 6.90 -3.60 6.76
N GLY A 81 6.34 -4.65 6.13
CA GLY A 81 6.51 -6.03 6.56
C GLY A 81 7.98 -6.49 6.55
N ILE A 82 8.75 -6.09 5.54
CA ILE A 82 10.19 -6.38 5.45
C ILE A 82 10.97 -5.62 6.52
N GLN A 83 10.72 -4.32 6.69
CA GLN A 83 11.38 -3.48 7.70
C GLN A 83 11.10 -3.95 9.13
N MET A 84 9.84 -4.25 9.45
CA MET A 84 9.46 -4.80 10.76
C MET A 84 10.18 -6.11 11.04
N ARG A 85 10.37 -6.97 10.04
CA ARG A 85 11.14 -8.23 10.16
C ARG A 85 12.63 -7.99 10.30
N ALA A 86 13.19 -7.02 9.57
CA ALA A 86 14.60 -6.65 9.69
C ALA A 86 14.93 -6.08 11.09
N GLN A 87 13.94 -5.45 11.74
CA GLN A 87 14.06 -4.95 13.12
C GLN A 87 13.85 -6.04 14.19
N LYS A 88 13.25 -7.18 13.84
CA LYS A 88 13.16 -8.31 14.77
C LYS A 88 14.55 -8.89 14.98
N GLN A 89 15.02 -8.88 16.22
CA GLN A 89 16.22 -9.64 16.58
C GLN A 89 15.94 -11.13 16.31
N PRO A 90 16.82 -11.84 15.57
CA PRO A 90 16.62 -13.26 15.34
C PRO A 90 16.57 -13.96 16.70
N LEU A 91 15.62 -14.89 16.88
CA LEU A 91 15.48 -15.73 18.09
C LEU A 91 16.64 -16.73 18.23
N GLY A 92 17.77 -16.49 17.58
CA GLY A 92 19.01 -17.26 17.73
C GLY A 92 19.29 -18.30 16.65
N GLY A 93 18.76 -18.17 15.43
CA GLY A 93 19.16 -19.12 14.37
C GLY A 93 18.57 -18.91 12.98
N THR A 94 19.02 -19.76 12.06
CA THR A 94 18.53 -19.86 10.69
C THR A 94 17.83 -21.19 10.46
N ILE A 95 16.82 -21.21 9.60
CA ILE A 95 16.07 -22.40 9.20
C ILE A 95 16.00 -22.48 7.67
N ARG A 96 16.08 -23.70 7.12
CA ARG A 96 15.93 -23.92 5.68
C ARG A 96 14.46 -23.96 5.27
N CYS A 97 14.13 -23.28 4.18
CA CYS A 97 12.79 -23.32 3.60
C CYS A 97 12.40 -24.76 3.24
N PRO A 98 11.21 -25.26 3.63
CA PRO A 98 10.76 -26.60 3.26
C PRO A 98 10.64 -26.83 1.75
N LYS A 99 10.36 -25.76 0.98
CA LYS A 99 10.17 -25.82 -0.48
C LYS A 99 11.48 -25.63 -1.25
N CYS A 100 12.14 -24.48 -1.09
CA CYS A 100 13.32 -24.12 -1.90
C CYS A 100 14.66 -24.34 -1.20
N ARG A 101 14.65 -24.75 0.09
CA ARG A 101 15.84 -24.94 0.94
C ARG A 101 16.69 -23.70 1.22
N GLU A 102 16.29 -22.52 0.74
CA GLU A 102 16.93 -21.25 1.06
C GLU A 102 17.03 -21.04 2.58
N THR A 103 18.12 -20.45 3.04
CA THR A 103 18.36 -20.15 4.45
C THR A 103 17.61 -18.88 4.83
N ASN A 104 16.72 -18.99 5.82
CA ASN A 104 15.90 -17.88 6.32
C ASN A 104 16.17 -17.69 7.81
N PHE A 105 16.08 -16.46 8.29
CA PHE A 105 16.16 -16.17 9.72
C PHE A 105 14.90 -16.66 10.44
N LYS A 106 15.08 -17.20 11.65
CA LYS A 106 13.96 -17.56 12.52
C LYS A 106 13.55 -16.33 13.35
N ASP A 107 12.51 -15.64 12.89
CA ASP A 107 11.95 -14.43 13.51
C ASP A 107 10.66 -14.67 14.32
N ASP A 108 10.13 -15.88 14.26
CA ASP A 108 8.90 -16.33 14.90
C ASP A 108 9.03 -17.84 15.21
N GLU A 109 8.63 -18.26 16.41
CA GLU A 109 8.71 -19.66 16.84
C GLU A 109 7.73 -20.55 16.09
N LYS A 110 6.58 -19.98 15.68
CA LYS A 110 5.45 -20.70 15.12
C LYS A 110 5.52 -20.77 13.60
N TYR A 111 6.04 -19.73 12.97
CA TYR A 111 6.03 -19.61 11.52
C TYR A 111 7.38 -19.12 11.00
N VAL A 112 7.81 -19.63 9.85
CA VAL A 112 8.96 -19.09 9.11
C VAL A 112 8.48 -18.52 7.79
N PHE A 113 8.86 -17.29 7.48
CA PHE A 113 8.67 -16.73 6.14
C PHE A 113 9.90 -17.00 5.27
N CYS A 114 9.67 -17.53 4.06
CA CYS A 114 10.73 -17.64 3.07
C CYS A 114 10.75 -16.42 2.15
N TRP A 115 11.86 -15.68 2.14
CA TRP A 115 12.00 -14.51 1.27
C TRP A 115 12.01 -14.88 -0.22
N ALA A 116 12.65 -15.99 -0.59
CA ALA A 116 12.70 -16.47 -1.97
C ALA A 116 11.33 -16.97 -2.49
N CYS A 117 10.59 -17.74 -1.68
CA CYS A 117 9.26 -18.22 -2.06
C CYS A 117 8.12 -17.23 -1.79
N ARG A 118 8.41 -16.11 -1.12
CA ARG A 118 7.43 -15.13 -0.63
C ARG A 118 6.24 -15.76 0.10
N THR A 119 6.49 -16.80 0.89
CA THR A 119 5.45 -17.63 1.52
C THR A 119 5.83 -17.98 2.95
N SER A 120 4.85 -18.04 3.85
CA SER A 120 5.05 -18.49 5.24
C SER A 120 4.80 -20.00 5.37
N TYR A 121 5.57 -20.66 6.22
CA TYR A 121 5.46 -22.08 6.52
C TYR A 121 5.33 -22.28 8.03
N CYS A 122 4.52 -23.25 8.43
CA CYS A 122 4.46 -23.69 9.83
C CYS A 122 5.79 -24.33 10.23
N THR A 123 6.35 -23.94 11.38
CA THR A 123 7.62 -24.50 11.87
C THR A 123 7.47 -25.94 12.34
N LEU A 124 6.27 -26.36 12.77
CA LEU A 124 5.94 -27.74 13.14
C LEU A 124 5.76 -28.62 11.90
N CYS A 125 4.68 -28.41 11.14
CA CYS A 125 4.24 -29.33 10.08
C CYS A 125 4.78 -29.00 8.69
N LYS A 126 5.51 -27.89 8.53
CA LYS A 126 6.10 -27.42 7.26
C LYS A 126 5.11 -27.08 6.14
N ARG A 127 3.79 -27.09 6.41
CA ARG A 127 2.76 -26.66 5.45
C ARG A 127 2.76 -25.15 5.25
N ILE A 128 2.26 -24.74 4.08
CA ILE A 128 2.10 -23.34 3.66
C ILE A 128 0.97 -22.69 4.46
N ILE A 129 1.18 -21.45 4.91
CA ILE A 129 0.19 -20.63 5.62
C ILE A 129 0.00 -19.33 4.83
N GLN A 130 -1.12 -19.22 4.12
CA GLN A 130 -1.38 -18.10 3.20
C GLN A 130 -2.14 -16.95 3.87
N ASP A 131 -3.15 -17.25 4.69
CA ASP A 131 -4.01 -16.21 5.28
C ASP A 131 -3.64 -15.83 6.71
N LYS A 132 -3.84 -14.55 7.04
CA LYS A 132 -3.63 -14.00 8.39
C LYS A 132 -4.48 -14.71 9.46
N ILE A 133 -5.67 -15.20 9.07
CA ILE A 133 -6.58 -15.95 9.96
C ILE A 133 -5.97 -17.32 10.26
N LEU A 134 -5.58 -18.05 9.22
CA LEU A 134 -4.94 -19.37 9.34
C LEU A 134 -3.64 -19.29 10.17
N LYS A 135 -2.86 -18.21 10.00
CA LYS A 135 -1.65 -17.95 10.79
C LYS A 135 -1.91 -17.75 12.30
N ARG A 136 -3.11 -17.41 12.76
CA ARG A 136 -3.35 -17.26 14.22
C ARG A 136 -3.63 -18.58 14.92
N GLY A 137 -4.32 -19.49 14.24
CA GLY A 137 -4.87 -20.71 14.85
C GLY A 137 -4.21 -22.03 14.41
N HIS A 138 -3.39 -22.03 13.37
CA HIS A 138 -2.88 -23.29 12.81
C HIS A 138 -1.82 -23.96 13.70
N TRP A 139 -0.87 -23.23 14.29
CA TRP A 139 0.28 -23.87 14.95
C TRP A 139 -0.16 -24.69 16.17
N GLY A 140 0.06 -26.00 16.12
CA GLY A 140 -0.38 -26.94 17.17
C GLY A 140 -1.86 -27.32 17.14
N SER A 141 -2.62 -26.87 16.13
CA SER A 141 -4.00 -27.34 15.93
C SER A 141 -4.03 -28.82 15.53
N PRO A 142 -5.18 -29.52 15.68
CA PRO A 142 -5.38 -30.88 15.18
C PRO A 142 -4.99 -31.02 13.71
N GLU A 143 -5.42 -30.04 12.90
CA GLU A 143 -5.05 -29.94 11.49
C GLU A 143 -3.53 -29.91 11.33
N CYS A 144 -2.80 -29.08 12.10
CA CYS A 144 -1.33 -29.00 12.02
C CYS A 144 -0.62 -30.32 12.37
N VAL A 145 -1.08 -31.03 13.40
CA VAL A 145 -0.46 -32.29 13.85
C VAL A 145 -0.95 -33.53 13.07
N GLY A 146 -1.89 -33.36 12.15
CA GLY A 146 -2.38 -34.43 11.28
C GLY A 146 -3.50 -35.28 11.87
N PHE A 147 -4.26 -34.73 12.83
CA PHE A 147 -5.53 -35.30 13.30
C PHE A 147 -6.69 -34.74 12.47
N ASP A 148 -6.58 -34.83 11.15
CA ASP A 148 -7.69 -34.58 10.24
C ASP A 148 -8.61 -35.82 10.30
N HIS A 149 -9.89 -35.62 10.68
CA HIS A 149 -10.93 -36.66 10.61
C HIS A 149 -11.36 -36.91 9.16
#